data_AF-A0A4R1U008-F1
#
_entry.id   AF-A0A4R1U008-F1
#
_cell.length_a   1.000
_cell.length_b   1.000
_cell.length_c   1.000
_cell.angle_alpha   90.00
_cell.angle_beta   90.00
_cell.angle_gamma   90.00
#
_symmetry.space_group_name_H-M   'P 1'
#
loop_
_entity.id
_entity.type
_entity.pdbx_description
1 polymer ?
#
loop_
_entity_poly.entity_id
_entity_poly.type
_entity_poly.pdbx_seq_one_letter_code
_entity_poly.pdbx_strand_id
1 'polypeptide(L)'
;MKAQVGAMLLGCLHGMAFAGPPVPTASVPLAPAGKWQIDYGANECRLMRAFGDPAHSTTFQLTKIDPGTVLPPAFALASHSLRSLPGISTFKISAVDHAGTQPLYGSVLNVTPGTPAILYVPIAGALTDIVEADIVANRPTAITVSVGKTQVSLALGKMAQPISALDACMEDLMRNWGYDPAEQRQLKSRPIPTTPANTWVNYSDYPDQMVRENKSGGVTARLDVGPSGEIVGCHVMEAGGDPAFQQATCAVFRKNGHFRPAVDQDGKPVASYFPLKVMWRTSKL
;
A
#
# COMPACT_ATOMS: atom_id res chain seq x y z
N MET A 1 28.53 12.79 -87.42
CA MET A 1 27.36 13.61 -87.08
C MET A 1 26.83 13.17 -85.73
N LYS A 2 26.85 14.12 -84.77
CA LYS A 2 26.14 14.21 -83.46
C LYS A 2 26.01 12.95 -82.58
N ALA A 3 26.79 12.96 -81.50
CA ALA A 3 26.66 12.13 -80.32
C ALA A 3 25.35 12.42 -79.56
N GLN A 4 24.75 11.36 -79.04
CA GLN A 4 23.46 11.33 -78.37
C GLN A 4 23.65 11.59 -76.87
N VAL A 5 22.98 12.61 -76.34
CA VAL A 5 23.01 13.02 -74.94
C VAL A 5 22.09 12.08 -74.14
N GLY A 6 22.67 11.26 -73.26
CA GLY A 6 21.94 10.48 -72.26
C GLY A 6 21.97 11.22 -70.91
N ALA A 7 20.82 11.72 -70.47
CA ALA A 7 20.68 12.35 -69.16
C ALA A 7 20.63 11.27 -68.07
N MET A 8 21.66 11.22 -67.23
CA MET A 8 21.70 10.43 -66.00
C MET A 8 21.03 11.24 -64.89
N LEU A 9 19.80 10.87 -64.50
CA LEU A 9 19.11 11.46 -63.36
C LEU A 9 19.74 10.94 -62.06
N LEU A 10 20.43 11.84 -61.35
CA LEU A 10 20.87 11.65 -59.96
C LEU A 10 19.65 11.53 -59.05
N GLY A 11 19.69 10.56 -58.14
CA GLY A 11 18.58 10.20 -57.28
C GLY A 11 18.24 11.19 -56.16
N CYS A 12 16.99 11.11 -55.71
CA CYS A 12 16.57 11.49 -54.37
C CYS A 12 15.86 10.29 -53.73
N LEU A 13 16.62 9.44 -53.02
CA LEU A 13 16.04 8.55 -52.02
C LEU A 13 15.49 9.43 -50.90
N HIS A 14 14.20 9.69 -50.94
CA HIS A 14 13.48 10.31 -49.83
C HIS A 14 13.49 9.29 -48.69
N GLY A 15 14.33 9.52 -47.69
CA GLY A 15 14.28 8.79 -46.43
C GLY A 15 12.90 8.97 -45.82
N MET A 16 12.08 7.93 -45.85
CA MET A 16 10.86 7.89 -45.07
C MET A 16 11.27 7.84 -43.60
N ALA A 17 11.20 8.99 -42.93
CA ALA A 17 11.25 9.04 -41.48
C ALA A 17 10.02 8.30 -40.96
N PHE A 18 10.22 7.06 -40.52
CA PHE A 18 9.22 6.37 -39.71
C PHE A 18 9.09 7.16 -38.42
N ALA A 19 7.99 7.92 -38.30
CA ALA A 19 7.54 8.40 -37.00
C ALA A 19 7.33 7.16 -36.14
N GLY A 20 8.18 6.98 -35.12
CA GLY A 20 7.95 5.98 -34.10
C GLY A 20 6.55 6.15 -33.50
N PRO A 21 5.96 5.09 -32.93
CA PRO A 21 4.67 5.21 -32.25
C PRO A 21 4.74 6.37 -31.24
N PRO A 22 3.69 7.20 -31.14
CA PRO A 22 3.68 8.32 -30.21
C PRO A 22 3.98 7.78 -28.81
N VAL A 23 5.09 8.25 -28.23
CA VAL A 23 5.39 8.01 -26.82
C VAL A 23 4.22 8.59 -26.04
N PRO A 24 3.48 7.81 -25.24
CA PRO A 24 2.37 8.34 -24.46
C PRO A 24 2.89 9.50 -23.61
N THR A 25 2.33 10.69 -23.83
CA THR A 25 2.73 11.92 -23.13
C THR A 25 2.61 11.66 -21.64
N ALA A 26 3.74 11.51 -20.96
CA ALA A 26 3.76 11.34 -19.51
C ALA A 26 3.01 12.53 -18.91
N SER A 27 1.88 12.27 -18.25
CA SER A 27 1.11 13.31 -17.59
C SER A 27 2.01 14.08 -16.63
N VAL A 28 2.04 15.41 -16.74
CA VAL A 28 2.82 16.27 -15.84
C VAL A 28 2.43 15.94 -14.39
N PRO A 29 3.38 15.58 -13.51
CA PRO A 29 3.07 15.26 -12.13
C PRO A 29 2.36 16.40 -11.42
N LEU A 30 1.25 16.09 -10.75
CA LEU A 30 0.50 17.05 -9.95
C LEU A 30 1.43 17.61 -8.87
N ALA A 31 1.52 18.94 -8.84
CA ALA A 31 2.26 19.65 -7.81
C ALA A 31 1.56 19.51 -6.46
N PRO A 32 2.29 19.59 -5.34
CA PRO A 32 1.67 19.51 -4.04
C PRO A 32 0.79 20.72 -3.72
N ALA A 33 -0.38 20.47 -3.14
CA ALA A 33 -1.34 21.49 -2.71
C ALA A 33 -1.12 21.95 -1.25
N GLY A 34 -0.15 21.38 -0.55
CA GLY A 34 0.13 21.66 0.86
C GLY A 34 1.41 21.01 1.36
N LYS A 35 1.63 21.06 2.69
CA LYS A 35 2.70 20.33 3.37
C LYS A 35 2.29 18.88 3.61
N TRP A 36 3.27 18.02 3.87
CA TRP A 36 3.00 16.70 4.44
C TRP A 36 2.37 16.84 5.82
N GLN A 37 1.39 15.99 6.12
CA GLN A 37 0.72 15.91 7.41
C GLN A 37 0.89 14.50 7.96
N ILE A 38 1.20 14.41 9.25
CA ILE A 38 1.18 13.15 10.01
C ILE A 38 -0.06 13.15 10.88
N ASP A 39 -0.80 12.05 10.83
CA ASP A 39 -1.91 11.76 11.72
C ASP A 39 -1.50 10.62 12.67
N TYR A 40 -1.50 10.97 13.96
CA TYR A 40 -1.21 10.07 15.08
C TYR A 40 -2.50 9.36 15.49
N GLY A 41 -2.83 8.30 14.77
CA GLY A 41 -3.97 7.46 15.07
C GLY A 41 -3.75 6.61 16.31
N ALA A 42 -4.84 6.13 16.91
CA ALA A 42 -4.77 5.27 18.10
C ALA A 42 -4.07 3.92 17.83
N ASN A 43 -4.10 3.45 16.58
CA ASN A 43 -3.57 2.13 16.18
C ASN A 43 -2.72 2.17 14.90
N GLU A 44 -2.57 3.33 14.26
CA GLU A 44 -1.84 3.46 13.00
C GLU A 44 -1.29 4.88 12.86
N CYS A 45 -0.23 5.03 12.07
CA CYS A 45 0.31 6.32 11.68
C CYS A 45 0.07 6.55 10.20
N ARG A 46 -0.49 7.72 9.86
CA ARG A 46 -0.79 8.08 8.47
C ARG A 46 0.00 9.31 8.04
N LEU A 47 0.78 9.18 6.99
CA LEU A 47 1.43 10.29 6.30
C LEU A 47 0.61 10.64 5.07
N MET A 48 0.11 11.87 4.97
CA MET A 48 -0.79 12.30 3.91
C MET A 48 -0.41 13.65 3.30
N ARG A 49 -0.72 13.81 2.02
CA ARG A 49 -0.57 15.08 1.30
C ARG A 49 -1.54 15.17 0.13
N ALA A 50 -2.12 16.36 -0.04
CA ALA A 50 -2.94 16.70 -1.20
C ALA A 50 -2.09 17.23 -2.36
N PHE A 51 -2.51 16.94 -3.59
CA PHE A 51 -1.87 17.30 -4.84
C PHE A 51 -2.89 17.83 -5.85
N GLY A 52 -2.45 18.73 -6.72
CA GLY A 52 -3.27 19.35 -7.75
C GLY A 52 -4.13 20.50 -7.21
N ASP A 53 -5.23 20.77 -7.90
CA ASP A 53 -6.17 21.85 -7.55
C ASP A 53 -6.88 21.55 -6.21
N PRO A 54 -6.91 22.47 -5.23
CA PRO A 54 -7.66 22.29 -3.98
C PRO A 54 -9.14 21.91 -4.16
N ALA A 55 -9.82 22.40 -5.21
CA ALA A 55 -11.21 22.06 -5.51
C ALA A 55 -11.39 20.61 -5.98
N HIS A 56 -10.35 20.02 -6.58
CA HIS A 56 -10.36 18.65 -7.11
C HIS A 56 -9.10 17.89 -6.72
N SER A 57 -8.71 18.02 -5.45
CA SER A 57 -7.42 17.51 -4.99
C SER A 57 -7.34 15.99 -5.07
N THR A 58 -6.14 15.50 -5.31
CA THR A 58 -5.78 14.09 -5.16
C THR A 58 -4.97 13.92 -3.89
N THR A 59 -5.44 13.08 -2.97
CA THR A 59 -4.73 12.84 -1.70
C THR A 59 -3.98 11.52 -1.78
N PHE A 60 -2.68 11.57 -1.52
CA PHE A 60 -1.84 10.39 -1.34
C PHE A 60 -1.61 10.15 0.15
N GLN A 61 -1.70 8.89 0.56
CA GLN A 61 -1.55 8.48 1.95
C GLN A 61 -0.68 7.22 2.04
N LEU A 62 0.20 7.22 3.04
CA LEU A 62 0.99 6.08 3.49
C LEU A 62 0.54 5.72 4.91
N THR A 63 0.14 4.47 5.16
CA THR A 63 -0.39 4.03 6.48
C THR A 63 0.49 2.98 7.12
N LYS A 64 1.27 3.33 8.13
CA LYS A 64 2.15 2.40 8.84
C LYS A 64 1.44 1.83 10.07
N ILE A 65 1.50 0.51 10.19
CA ILE A 65 0.94 -0.27 11.30
C ILE A 65 2.01 -1.13 12.00
N ASP A 66 3.23 -1.15 11.46
CA ASP A 66 4.39 -1.85 11.99
C ASP A 66 5.68 -1.04 11.67
N PRO A 67 6.56 -0.70 12.64
CA PRO A 67 7.91 -0.14 12.43
C PRO A 67 8.82 -0.94 11.49
N GLY A 68 8.64 -2.26 11.40
CA GLY A 68 9.62 -3.18 10.81
C GLY A 68 9.82 -3.05 9.32
N THR A 69 8.96 -2.31 8.63
CA THR A 69 9.04 -2.05 7.19
C THR A 69 9.32 -0.57 6.93
N VAL A 70 10.22 -0.26 6.00
CA VAL A 70 10.62 1.12 5.66
C VAL A 70 9.43 1.91 5.11
N LEU A 71 8.62 1.29 4.24
CA LEU A 71 7.29 1.80 3.89
C LEU A 71 6.18 0.95 4.50
N PRO A 72 5.01 1.54 4.73
CA PRO A 72 3.82 0.78 5.07
C PRO A 72 3.48 -0.28 4.02
N PRO A 73 2.82 -1.38 4.40
CA PRO A 73 2.44 -2.43 3.46
C PRO A 73 1.53 -1.90 2.35
N ALA A 74 0.82 -0.80 2.62
CA ALA A 74 -0.07 -0.17 1.66
C ALA A 74 0.09 1.35 1.56
N PHE A 75 -0.21 1.84 0.36
CA PHE A 75 -0.56 3.24 0.16
C PHE A 75 -1.99 3.34 -0.34
N ALA A 76 -2.59 4.50 -0.09
CA ALA A 76 -3.89 4.86 -0.61
C ALA A 76 -3.79 6.12 -1.47
N LEU A 77 -4.59 6.15 -2.54
CA LEU A 77 -4.76 7.31 -3.41
C LEU A 77 -6.25 7.63 -3.51
N ALA A 78 -6.66 8.76 -2.93
CA ALA A 78 -8.01 9.26 -3.05
C ALA A 78 -8.08 10.28 -4.19
N SER A 79 -8.85 9.99 -5.25
CA SER A 79 -9.00 10.89 -6.39
C SER A 79 -10.35 10.74 -7.09
N HIS A 80 -10.90 11.85 -7.57
CA HIS A 80 -12.13 11.86 -8.36
C HIS A 80 -11.99 11.16 -9.70
N SER A 81 -10.78 11.14 -10.28
CA SER A 81 -10.46 10.47 -11.56
C SER A 81 -10.52 8.95 -11.47
N LEU A 82 -10.51 8.39 -10.25
CA LEU A 82 -10.57 6.96 -10.02
C LEU A 82 -12.02 6.43 -9.91
N ARG A 83 -13.04 7.31 -9.86
CA ARG A 83 -14.45 6.92 -9.67
C ARG A 83 -15.00 6.01 -10.77
N SER A 84 -14.49 6.15 -11.99
CA SER A 84 -14.95 5.34 -13.14
C SER A 84 -14.27 3.97 -13.24
N LEU A 85 -13.36 3.63 -12.32
CA LEU A 85 -12.61 2.38 -12.36
C LEU A 85 -13.38 1.24 -11.66
N PRO A 86 -13.24 -0.01 -12.14
CA PRO A 86 -13.86 -1.16 -11.49
C PRO A 86 -13.19 -1.47 -10.14
N GLY A 87 -13.97 -2.08 -9.23
CA GLY A 87 -13.61 -2.28 -7.82
C GLY A 87 -12.33 -3.09 -7.56
N ILE A 88 -11.97 -4.01 -8.46
CA ILE A 88 -10.64 -4.65 -8.48
C ILE A 88 -10.05 -4.41 -9.85
N SER A 89 -8.85 -3.84 -9.89
CA SER A 89 -8.17 -3.47 -11.13
C SER A 89 -6.67 -3.80 -11.06
N THR A 90 -6.05 -4.01 -12.22
CA THR A 90 -4.58 -4.05 -12.32
C THR A 90 -4.07 -2.64 -12.56
N PHE A 91 -3.15 -2.20 -11.71
CA PHE A 91 -2.54 -0.88 -11.76
C PHE A 91 -1.10 -1.03 -12.23
N LYS A 92 -0.60 -0.07 -12.99
CA LYS A 92 0.85 0.07 -13.23
C LYS A 92 1.31 1.28 -12.46
N ILE A 93 2.25 1.06 -11.54
CA ILE A 93 2.84 2.14 -10.77
C ILE A 93 4.26 2.28 -11.28
N SER A 94 4.54 3.40 -11.93
CA SER A 94 5.86 3.74 -12.44
C SER A 94 6.36 4.98 -11.73
N ALA A 95 7.62 4.99 -11.29
CA ALA A 95 8.28 6.26 -11.03
C ALA A 95 8.88 6.79 -12.33
N VAL A 96 8.82 8.12 -12.49
CA VAL A 96 9.16 8.81 -13.75
C VAL A 96 10.57 8.44 -14.23
N ASP A 97 11.48 8.11 -13.31
CA ASP A 97 12.90 7.82 -13.59
C ASP A 97 13.32 6.35 -13.35
N HIS A 98 12.38 5.43 -13.07
CA HIS A 98 12.70 4.02 -12.82
C HIS A 98 12.12 3.10 -13.90
N ALA A 99 13.00 2.57 -14.77
CA ALA A 99 12.62 1.58 -15.77
C ALA A 99 12.43 0.19 -15.12
N GLY A 100 11.36 -0.54 -15.48
CA GLY A 100 11.16 -1.93 -15.06
C GLY A 100 9.98 -2.20 -14.11
N THR A 101 9.03 -1.26 -13.98
CA THR A 101 7.92 -1.42 -13.04
C THR A 101 6.93 -2.52 -13.43
N GLN A 102 6.81 -3.53 -12.59
CA GLN A 102 5.80 -4.59 -12.70
C GLN A 102 4.39 -4.04 -12.38
N PRO A 103 3.33 -4.59 -12.98
CA PRO A 103 1.97 -4.24 -12.60
C PRO A 103 1.71 -4.63 -11.13
N LEU A 104 1.11 -3.72 -10.37
CA LEU A 104 0.64 -3.95 -9.01
C LEU A 104 -0.88 -4.14 -9.01
N TYR A 105 -1.38 -5.00 -8.12
CA TYR A 105 -2.81 -5.23 -7.96
C TYR A 105 -3.34 -4.38 -6.81
N GLY A 106 -4.50 -3.76 -7.02
CA GLY A 106 -5.14 -2.91 -6.03
C GLY A 106 -6.66 -3.01 -6.11
N SER A 107 -7.31 -2.46 -5.09
CA SER A 107 -8.76 -2.39 -5.03
C SER A 107 -9.20 -0.92 -5.02
N VAL A 108 -10.23 -0.60 -5.80
CA VAL A 108 -10.91 0.69 -5.76
C VAL A 108 -12.08 0.56 -4.80
N LEU A 109 -12.01 1.29 -3.70
CA LEU A 109 -13.05 1.39 -2.70
C LEU A 109 -13.88 2.63 -2.99
N ASN A 110 -15.14 2.42 -3.34
CA ASN A 110 -16.14 3.48 -3.45
C ASN A 110 -16.85 3.61 -2.10
N VAL A 111 -16.47 4.63 -1.32
CA VAL A 111 -16.97 4.78 0.05
C VAL A 111 -18.35 5.45 0.08
N THR A 112 -18.58 6.46 -0.76
CA THR A 112 -19.88 7.18 -0.83
C THR A 112 -20.08 7.82 -2.22
N PRO A 113 -21.31 7.85 -2.77
CA PRO A 113 -21.60 8.61 -3.98
C PRO A 113 -21.21 10.09 -3.83
N GLY A 114 -20.43 10.61 -4.77
CA GLY A 114 -19.97 12.00 -4.74
C GLY A 114 -18.60 12.23 -4.09
N THR A 115 -18.07 11.28 -3.30
CA THR A 115 -16.71 11.39 -2.73
C THR A 115 -15.64 10.86 -3.69
N PRO A 116 -14.36 11.23 -3.52
CA PRO A 116 -13.26 10.58 -4.22
C PRO A 116 -13.29 9.06 -4.03
N ALA A 117 -12.94 8.30 -5.07
CA ALA A 117 -12.70 6.87 -4.92
C ALA A 117 -11.29 6.66 -4.33
N ILE A 118 -11.14 5.63 -3.50
CA ILE A 118 -9.86 5.31 -2.85
C ILE A 118 -9.27 4.09 -3.53
N LEU A 119 -8.15 4.26 -4.21
CA LEU A 119 -7.29 3.16 -4.58
C LEU A 119 -6.49 2.72 -3.35
N TYR A 120 -6.61 1.46 -2.96
CA TYR A 120 -5.80 0.82 -1.93
C TYR A 120 -4.90 -0.24 -2.56
N VAL A 121 -3.59 -0.16 -2.31
CA VAL A 121 -2.59 -1.10 -2.85
C VAL A 121 -1.91 -1.81 -1.68
N PRO A 122 -2.23 -3.09 -1.40
CA PRO A 122 -1.82 -3.81 -0.17
C PRO A 122 -0.38 -4.28 -0.11
N ILE A 123 0.35 -4.24 -1.22
CA ILE A 123 1.74 -4.71 -1.33
C ILE A 123 2.47 -3.74 -2.23
N ALA A 124 2.97 -2.66 -1.63
CA ALA A 124 3.65 -1.60 -2.36
C ALA A 124 5.16 -1.85 -2.51
N GLY A 125 5.64 -3.10 -2.52
CA GLY A 125 7.08 -3.42 -2.54
C GLY A 125 7.86 -2.68 -3.64
N ALA A 126 7.31 -2.59 -4.85
CA ALA A 126 7.92 -1.82 -5.93
C ALA A 126 7.98 -0.30 -5.64
N LEU A 127 6.99 0.26 -4.95
CA LEU A 127 7.01 1.66 -4.50
C LEU A 127 8.04 1.85 -3.37
N THR A 128 8.18 0.86 -2.48
CA THR A 128 9.21 0.85 -1.43
C THR A 128 10.59 0.96 -2.03
N ASP A 129 10.94 0.08 -2.97
CA ASP A 129 12.25 0.07 -3.62
C ASP A 129 12.56 1.42 -4.31
N ILE A 130 11.56 1.99 -4.98
CA ILE A 130 11.65 3.29 -5.67
C ILE A 130 11.95 4.41 -4.66
N VAL A 131 11.13 4.52 -3.60
CA VAL A 131 11.25 5.60 -2.62
C VAL A 131 12.56 5.47 -1.85
N GLU A 132 12.95 4.25 -1.48
CA GLU A 132 14.24 3.98 -0.83
C GLU A 132 15.42 4.40 -1.69
N ALA A 133 15.42 3.99 -2.97
CA ALA A 133 16.49 4.36 -3.90
C ALA A 133 16.62 5.88 -4.06
N ASP A 134 15.51 6.60 -4.16
CA ASP A 134 15.52 8.06 -4.24
C ASP A 134 15.93 8.74 -2.93
N ILE A 135 15.56 8.18 -1.77
CA ILE A 135 16.02 8.66 -0.46
C ILE A 135 17.54 8.53 -0.35
N VAL A 136 18.10 7.36 -0.69
CA VAL A 136 19.55 7.10 -0.66
C VAL A 136 20.28 8.04 -1.63
N ALA A 137 19.72 8.25 -2.82
CA ALA A 137 20.27 9.16 -3.82
C ALA A 137 19.97 10.65 -3.54
N ASN A 138 19.23 10.98 -2.48
CA ASN A 138 18.77 12.34 -2.15
C ASN A 138 18.03 13.05 -3.31
N ARG A 139 17.25 12.31 -4.08
CA ARG A 139 16.47 12.79 -5.22
C ARG A 139 14.99 12.99 -4.86
N PRO A 140 14.27 13.87 -5.57
CA PRO A 140 12.82 13.93 -5.45
C PRO A 140 12.19 12.68 -6.07
N THR A 141 11.18 12.12 -5.40
CA THR A 141 10.37 11.04 -5.95
C THR A 141 9.15 11.60 -6.67
N ALA A 142 8.86 11.08 -7.85
CA ALA A 142 7.60 11.27 -8.55
C ALA A 142 7.03 9.91 -8.92
N ILE A 143 5.74 9.70 -8.64
CA ILE A 143 5.06 8.44 -8.92
C ILE A 143 3.93 8.66 -9.90
N THR A 144 3.66 7.66 -10.72
CA THR A 144 2.61 7.66 -11.71
C THR A 144 1.81 6.38 -11.58
N VAL A 145 0.53 6.51 -11.26
CA VAL A 145 -0.41 5.41 -11.15
C VAL A 145 -1.26 5.37 -12.42
N SER A 146 -1.16 4.28 -13.18
CA SER A 146 -1.85 4.09 -14.46
C SER A 146 -2.84 2.92 -14.39
N VAL A 147 -4.07 3.14 -14.87
CA VAL A 147 -5.16 2.15 -14.90
C VAL A 147 -5.92 2.27 -16.20
N GLY A 148 -5.77 1.30 -17.09
CA GLY A 148 -6.32 1.42 -18.45
C GLY A 148 -5.79 2.68 -19.13
N LYS A 149 -6.69 3.64 -19.44
CA LYS A 149 -6.35 4.95 -20.02
C LYS A 149 -6.20 6.08 -18.99
N THR A 150 -6.57 5.83 -17.73
CA THR A 150 -6.50 6.81 -16.66
C THR A 150 -5.09 6.81 -16.08
N GLN A 151 -4.48 7.98 -15.94
CA GLN A 151 -3.17 8.13 -15.32
C GLN A 151 -3.21 9.28 -14.31
N VAL A 152 -2.61 9.06 -13.14
CA VAL A 152 -2.43 10.08 -12.10
C VAL A 152 -0.95 10.10 -11.71
N SER A 153 -0.29 11.22 -11.99
CA SER A 153 1.12 11.44 -11.64
C SER A 153 1.21 12.42 -10.47
N LEU A 154 2.08 12.16 -9.49
CA LEU A 154 2.26 12.96 -8.28
C LEU A 154 3.73 13.29 -8.06
N ALA A 155 4.05 14.57 -7.84
CA ALA A 155 5.39 15.00 -7.44
C ALA A 155 5.56 14.94 -5.91
N LEU A 156 5.88 13.76 -5.36
CA LEU A 156 6.00 13.55 -3.90
C LEU A 156 7.12 14.41 -3.29
N GLY A 157 8.17 14.68 -4.06
CA GLY A 157 9.33 15.46 -3.65
C GLY A 157 10.32 14.62 -2.84
N LYS A 158 11.16 15.27 -2.03
CA LYS A 158 12.12 14.55 -1.17
C LYS A 158 11.39 13.83 -0.04
N MET A 159 11.49 12.51 0.00
CA MET A 159 10.73 11.67 0.93
C MET A 159 11.44 11.36 2.26
N ALA A 160 12.74 11.68 2.39
CA ALA A 160 13.52 11.35 3.60
C ALA A 160 12.90 11.92 4.89
N GLN A 161 12.56 13.22 4.91
CA GLN A 161 11.95 13.85 6.08
C GLN A 161 10.50 13.36 6.33
N PRO A 162 9.61 13.28 5.32
CA PRO A 162 8.28 12.69 5.50
C PRO A 162 8.29 11.27 6.07
N ILE A 163 9.18 10.40 5.57
CA ILE A 163 9.30 9.03 6.06
C ILE A 163 9.87 9.00 7.49
N SER A 164 10.88 9.81 7.80
CA SER A 164 11.41 9.92 9.17
C SER A 164 10.34 10.42 10.17
N ALA A 165 9.45 11.32 9.77
CA ALA A 165 8.33 11.76 10.60
C ALA A 165 7.30 10.65 10.82
N LEU A 166 7.04 9.83 9.79
CA LEU A 166 6.17 8.65 9.90
C LEU A 166 6.78 7.58 10.83
N ASP A 167 8.10 7.40 10.77
CA ASP A 167 8.83 6.49 11.66
C ASP A 167 8.76 6.96 13.12
N ALA A 168 8.96 8.25 13.38
CA ALA A 168 8.83 8.82 14.72
C ALA A 168 7.42 8.58 15.31
N CYS A 169 6.38 8.76 14.50
CA CYS A 169 5.01 8.44 14.93
C CYS A 169 4.86 6.97 15.33
N MET A 170 5.42 6.04 14.53
CA MET A 170 5.35 4.62 14.85
C MET A 170 6.13 4.24 16.10
N GLU A 171 7.29 4.87 16.34
CA GLU A 171 8.04 4.66 17.57
C GLU A 171 7.23 5.09 18.81
N ASP A 172 6.57 6.25 18.75
CA ASP A 172 5.71 6.72 19.84
C ASP A 172 4.52 5.78 20.07
N LEU A 173 3.88 5.34 18.99
CA LEU A 173 2.75 4.40 19.05
C LEU A 173 3.13 3.07 19.69
N MET A 174 4.32 2.55 19.39
CA MET A 174 4.82 1.32 20.01
C MET A 174 5.13 1.48 21.49
N ARG A 175 5.67 2.63 21.90
CA ARG A 175 5.87 2.92 23.33
C ARG A 175 4.54 2.93 24.06
N ASN A 176 3.50 3.51 23.45
CA ASN A 176 2.14 3.48 23.99
C ASN A 176 1.57 2.05 24.07
N TRP A 177 1.97 1.17 23.16
CA TRP A 177 1.64 -0.25 23.20
C TRP A 177 2.46 -1.07 24.21
N GLY A 178 3.45 -0.48 24.87
CA GLY A 178 4.30 -1.14 25.85
C GLY A 178 5.53 -1.86 25.27
N TYR A 179 5.88 -1.61 24.00
CA TYR A 179 7.07 -2.17 23.36
C TYR A 179 8.20 -1.13 23.26
N ASP A 180 9.45 -1.60 23.33
CA ASP A 180 10.61 -0.78 22.96
C ASP A 180 10.81 -0.79 21.42
N PRO A 181 10.72 0.36 20.74
CA PRO A 181 10.93 0.43 19.29
C PRO A 181 12.33 0.00 18.84
N ALA A 182 13.37 0.16 19.67
CA ALA A 182 14.72 -0.25 19.33
C ALA A 182 14.85 -1.78 19.35
N GLU A 183 14.36 -2.41 20.41
CA GLU A 183 14.34 -3.88 20.54
C GLU A 183 13.58 -4.52 19.38
N GLN A 184 12.37 -4.03 19.10
CA GLN A 184 11.51 -4.59 18.04
C GLN A 184 12.11 -4.44 16.63
N ARG A 185 12.82 -3.34 16.35
CA ARG A 185 13.53 -3.16 15.08
C ARG A 185 14.71 -4.11 14.91
N GLN A 186 15.34 -4.48 16.02
CA GLN A 186 16.51 -5.35 16.03
C GLN A 186 16.17 -6.83 16.25
N LEU A 187 14.90 -7.23 16.14
CA LEU A 187 14.54 -8.64 16.22
C LEU A 187 15.22 -9.45 15.12
N LYS A 188 15.83 -10.57 15.49
CA LYS A 188 16.38 -11.54 14.55
C LYS A 188 15.27 -12.26 13.79
N SER A 189 14.15 -12.54 14.46
CA SER A 189 12.93 -13.01 13.82
C SER A 189 11.69 -12.46 14.51
N ARG A 190 10.68 -12.08 13.73
CA ARG A 190 9.34 -11.72 14.20
C ARG A 190 8.54 -12.97 14.63
N PRO A 191 7.39 -12.81 15.29
CA PRO A 191 6.50 -13.93 15.55
C PRO A 191 6.08 -14.60 14.24
N ILE A 192 6.13 -15.93 14.20
CA ILE A 192 5.76 -16.71 13.01
C ILE A 192 4.62 -17.66 13.37
N PRO A 193 3.44 -17.55 12.74
CA PRO A 193 2.34 -18.49 12.94
C PRO A 193 2.82 -19.94 12.77
N THR A 194 2.49 -20.82 13.71
CA THR A 194 2.84 -22.26 13.61
C THR A 194 1.98 -22.99 12.58
N THR A 195 0.78 -22.46 12.32
CA THR A 195 -0.12 -22.85 11.25
C THR A 195 -0.43 -21.63 10.38
N PRO A 196 -0.75 -21.80 9.08
CA PRO A 196 -1.11 -20.68 8.23
C PRO A 196 -2.29 -19.90 8.83
N ALA A 197 -2.14 -18.59 9.05
CA ALA A 197 -3.14 -17.78 9.75
C ALA A 197 -4.53 -17.75 9.06
N ASN A 198 -4.58 -18.04 7.75
CA ASN A 198 -5.83 -18.17 7.01
C ASN A 198 -6.63 -19.44 7.36
N THR A 199 -6.09 -20.38 8.14
CA THR A 199 -6.81 -21.56 8.65
C THR A 199 -7.37 -21.36 10.05
N TRP A 200 -7.16 -20.20 10.68
CA TRP A 200 -7.66 -19.95 12.04
C TRP A 200 -9.15 -19.63 12.05
N VAL A 201 -9.69 -19.11 10.95
CA VAL A 201 -11.08 -18.66 10.84
C VAL A 201 -11.85 -19.59 9.92
N ASN A 202 -12.93 -20.17 10.46
CA ASN A 202 -13.77 -21.12 9.75
C ASN A 202 -15.20 -20.58 9.60
N TYR A 203 -15.99 -21.23 8.74
CA TYR A 203 -17.40 -20.86 8.55
C TYR A 203 -18.22 -20.91 9.85
N SER A 204 -17.92 -21.85 10.75
CA SER A 204 -18.59 -21.98 12.04
C SER A 204 -18.32 -20.82 13.01
N ASP A 205 -17.27 -20.03 12.76
CA ASP A 205 -16.93 -18.87 13.58
C ASP A 205 -17.66 -17.60 13.11
N TYR A 206 -18.38 -17.68 11.98
CA TYR A 206 -19.12 -16.57 11.43
C TYR A 206 -20.32 -16.27 12.34
N PRO A 207 -20.50 -15.03 12.83
CA PRO A 207 -21.64 -14.71 13.71
C PRO A 207 -22.98 -15.01 13.02
N ASP A 208 -23.83 -15.82 13.66
CA ASP A 208 -25.07 -16.33 13.04
C ASP A 208 -25.97 -15.23 12.47
N GLN A 209 -26.09 -14.10 13.17
CA GLN A 209 -26.90 -12.97 12.69
C GLN A 209 -26.32 -12.38 11.40
N MET A 210 -25.00 -12.32 11.28
CA MET A 210 -24.33 -11.78 10.10
C MET A 210 -24.50 -12.71 8.89
N VAL A 211 -24.54 -14.04 9.12
CA VAL A 211 -24.90 -15.02 8.09
C VAL A 211 -26.33 -14.78 7.61
N ARG A 212 -27.30 -14.67 8.53
CA ARG A 212 -28.73 -14.47 8.18
C ARG A 212 -28.96 -13.17 7.41
N GLU A 213 -28.27 -12.11 7.78
CA GLU A 213 -28.39 -10.79 7.14
C GLU A 213 -27.48 -10.62 5.91
N ASN A 214 -26.72 -11.67 5.53
CA ASN A 214 -25.75 -11.64 4.44
C ASN A 214 -24.77 -10.46 4.53
N LYS A 215 -24.36 -10.13 5.76
CA LYS A 215 -23.39 -9.07 6.02
C LYS A 215 -21.97 -9.56 5.73
N SER A 216 -21.03 -8.63 5.63
CA SER A 216 -19.61 -8.91 5.47
C SER A 216 -18.82 -7.78 6.09
N GLY A 217 -17.57 -8.04 6.47
CA GLY A 217 -16.77 -7.07 7.19
C GLY A 217 -15.29 -7.42 7.20
N GLY A 218 -14.46 -6.38 7.19
CA GLY A 218 -13.01 -6.52 7.33
C GLY A 218 -12.60 -6.12 8.74
N VAL A 219 -11.75 -6.90 9.38
CA VAL A 219 -11.17 -6.57 10.68
C VAL A 219 -9.67 -6.75 10.61
N THR A 220 -8.93 -5.68 10.94
CA THR A 220 -7.48 -5.72 11.17
C THR A 220 -7.26 -5.67 12.67
N ALA A 221 -6.55 -6.65 13.22
CA ALA A 221 -6.23 -6.73 14.64
C ALA A 221 -4.72 -6.89 14.85
N ARG A 222 -4.22 -6.32 15.94
CA ARG A 222 -2.89 -6.54 16.49
C ARG A 222 -2.97 -7.63 17.53
N LEU A 223 -2.24 -8.72 17.30
CA LEU A 223 -2.05 -9.80 18.28
C LEU A 223 -0.78 -9.52 19.07
N ASP A 224 -0.88 -9.44 20.39
CA ASP A 224 0.29 -9.38 21.26
C ASP A 224 0.74 -10.80 21.57
N VAL A 225 1.96 -11.14 21.19
CA VAL A 225 2.55 -12.48 21.28
C VAL A 225 3.61 -12.47 22.37
N GLY A 226 3.43 -13.30 23.39
CA GLY A 226 4.37 -13.44 24.48
C GLY A 226 5.64 -14.23 24.10
N PRO A 227 6.68 -14.24 24.94
CA PRO A 227 7.90 -15.02 24.73
C PRO A 227 7.67 -16.54 24.60
N SER A 228 6.52 -17.06 25.05
CA SER A 228 6.13 -18.47 24.86
C SER A 228 5.60 -18.78 23.46
N GLY A 229 5.24 -17.75 22.67
CA GLY A 229 4.52 -17.92 21.40
C GLY A 229 2.99 -17.88 21.53
N GLU A 230 2.46 -17.70 22.75
CA GLU A 230 1.02 -17.55 22.98
C GLU A 230 0.54 -16.13 22.74
N ILE A 231 -0.71 -15.99 22.28
CA ILE A 231 -1.36 -14.70 22.13
C ILE A 231 -1.86 -14.23 23.50
N VAL A 232 -1.21 -13.21 24.06
CA VAL A 232 -1.56 -12.61 25.35
C VAL A 232 -2.49 -11.40 25.22
N GLY A 233 -2.60 -10.82 24.02
CA GLY A 233 -3.44 -9.66 23.72
C GLY A 233 -4.02 -9.70 22.30
N CYS A 234 -5.16 -9.05 22.11
CA CYS A 234 -5.79 -8.89 20.79
C CYS A 234 -6.52 -7.56 20.77
N HIS A 235 -6.11 -6.68 19.87
CA HIS A 235 -6.56 -5.30 19.80
C HIS A 235 -7.02 -5.00 18.38
N VAL A 236 -8.29 -4.63 18.22
CA VAL A 236 -8.81 -4.22 16.91
C VAL A 236 -8.23 -2.87 16.55
N MET A 237 -7.58 -2.81 15.38
CA MET A 237 -6.91 -1.60 14.86
C MET A 237 -7.83 -0.84 13.92
N GLU A 238 -8.45 -1.57 12.98
CA GLU A 238 -9.36 -1.08 11.95
C GLU A 238 -10.47 -2.12 11.78
N ALA A 239 -11.71 -1.65 11.64
CA ALA A 239 -12.83 -2.53 11.32
C ALA A 239 -13.83 -1.83 10.41
N GLY A 240 -14.37 -2.59 9.47
CA GLY A 240 -15.52 -2.20 8.64
C GLY A 240 -16.64 -3.22 8.76
N GLY A 241 -17.87 -2.75 8.67
CA GLY A 241 -19.06 -3.58 8.85
C GLY A 241 -19.53 -3.64 10.30
N ASP A 242 -20.17 -4.73 10.67
CA ASP A 242 -20.84 -4.89 11.96
C ASP A 242 -19.86 -5.19 13.12
N PRO A 243 -20.02 -4.60 14.32
CA PRO A 243 -19.18 -4.87 15.49
C PRO A 243 -19.10 -6.36 15.89
N ALA A 244 -20.09 -7.17 15.51
CA ALA A 244 -20.04 -8.62 15.73
C ALA A 244 -18.78 -9.28 15.13
N PHE A 245 -18.29 -8.78 13.99
CA PHE A 245 -17.05 -9.28 13.37
C PHE A 245 -15.82 -9.01 14.23
N GLN A 246 -15.77 -7.89 14.94
CA GLN A 246 -14.63 -7.52 15.79
C GLN A 246 -14.49 -8.49 16.96
N GLN A 247 -15.61 -8.79 17.62
CA GLN A 247 -15.66 -9.73 18.74
C GLN A 247 -15.29 -11.14 18.29
N ALA A 248 -15.87 -11.62 17.20
CA ALA A 248 -15.56 -12.93 16.62
C ALA A 248 -14.07 -13.05 16.25
N THR A 249 -13.50 -12.01 15.62
CA THR A 249 -12.10 -12.01 15.19
C THR A 249 -11.15 -12.25 16.35
N CYS A 250 -11.24 -11.46 17.44
CA CYS A 250 -10.34 -11.65 18.57
C CYS A 250 -10.58 -12.96 19.33
N ALA A 251 -11.82 -13.43 19.41
CA ALA A 251 -12.13 -14.72 20.03
C ALA A 251 -11.46 -15.88 19.27
N VAL A 252 -11.57 -15.88 17.95
CA VAL A 252 -11.02 -16.93 17.08
C VAL A 252 -9.49 -16.90 17.08
N PHE A 253 -8.90 -15.71 16.93
CA PHE A 253 -7.44 -15.59 16.91
C PHE A 253 -6.82 -16.06 18.21
N ARG A 254 -7.37 -15.68 19.38
CA ARG A 254 -6.85 -16.17 20.67
C ARG A 254 -7.04 -17.67 20.88
N LYS A 255 -8.09 -18.26 20.30
CA LYS A 255 -8.40 -19.68 20.46
C LYS A 255 -7.52 -20.57 19.59
N ASN A 256 -7.29 -20.17 18.35
CA ASN A 256 -6.69 -21.02 17.32
C ASN A 256 -5.27 -20.61 16.94
N GLY A 257 -4.87 -19.38 17.26
CA GLY A 257 -3.60 -18.81 16.87
C GLY A 257 -2.48 -19.15 17.84
N HIS A 258 -1.42 -19.77 17.30
CA HIS A 258 -0.18 -20.04 18.02
C HIS A 258 1.02 -19.60 17.17
N PHE A 259 2.09 -19.19 17.83
CA PHE A 259 3.29 -18.70 17.19
C PHE A 259 4.54 -19.42 17.65
N ARG A 260 5.53 -19.50 16.77
CA ARG A 260 6.92 -19.45 17.21
C ARG A 260 7.22 -18.00 17.62
N PRO A 261 7.70 -17.75 18.85
CA PRO A 261 7.86 -16.38 19.36
C PRO A 261 8.87 -15.57 18.53
N ALA A 262 8.84 -14.26 18.72
CA ALA A 262 9.92 -13.41 18.27
C ALA A 262 11.21 -13.75 19.00
N VAL A 263 12.34 -13.52 18.34
CA VAL A 263 13.67 -13.82 18.88
C VAL A 263 14.58 -12.62 18.69
N ASP A 264 15.30 -12.24 19.73
CA ASP A 264 16.29 -11.17 19.71
C ASP A 264 17.61 -11.61 19.04
N GLN A 265 18.62 -10.73 19.04
CA GLN A 265 19.94 -11.04 18.47
C GLN A 265 20.71 -12.13 19.24
N ASP A 266 20.44 -12.28 20.54
CA ASP A 266 21.05 -13.30 21.41
C ASP A 266 20.41 -14.69 21.24
N GLY A 267 19.29 -14.79 20.52
CA GLY A 267 18.53 -16.04 20.40
C GLY A 267 17.50 -16.24 21.51
N LYS A 268 17.21 -15.22 22.34
CA LYS A 268 16.21 -15.32 23.41
C LYS A 268 14.81 -14.99 22.86
N PRO A 269 13.78 -15.76 23.26
CA PRO A 269 12.40 -15.40 22.97
C PRO A 269 12.00 -14.11 23.69
N VAL A 270 11.35 -13.20 22.97
CA VAL A 270 10.90 -11.91 23.49
C VAL A 270 9.45 -11.64 23.09
N ALA A 271 8.80 -10.73 23.82
CA ALA A 271 7.45 -10.30 23.47
C ALA A 271 7.47 -9.46 22.19
N SER A 272 6.46 -9.61 21.34
CA SER A 272 6.29 -8.83 20.13
C SER A 272 4.83 -8.85 19.72
N TYR A 273 4.49 -8.22 18.60
CA TYR A 273 3.13 -8.18 18.09
C TYR A 273 3.07 -8.68 16.65
N PHE A 274 1.87 -9.04 16.21
CA PHE A 274 1.61 -9.53 14.87
C PHE A 274 0.29 -8.93 14.34
N PRO A 275 0.34 -7.99 13.38
CA PRO A 275 -0.86 -7.46 12.74
C PRO A 275 -1.44 -8.49 11.76
N LEU A 276 -2.75 -8.73 11.85
CA LEU A 276 -3.45 -9.67 10.98
C LEU A 276 -4.80 -9.11 10.55
N LYS A 277 -5.10 -9.22 9.25
CA LYS A 277 -6.40 -8.86 8.68
C LYS A 277 -7.21 -10.09 8.32
N VAL A 278 -8.47 -10.12 8.72
CA VAL A 278 -9.48 -11.08 8.27
C VAL A 278 -10.55 -10.37 7.45
N MET A 279 -11.01 -11.02 6.39
CA MET A 279 -12.23 -10.64 5.68
C MET A 279 -13.32 -11.67 5.91
N TRP A 280 -14.35 -11.27 6.64
CA TRP A 280 -15.58 -12.03 6.81
C TRP A 280 -16.45 -11.86 5.58
N ARG A 281 -16.55 -12.90 4.77
CA ARG A 281 -17.39 -12.93 3.56
C ARG A 281 -18.30 -14.14 3.61
N THR A 282 -19.57 -13.95 3.27
CA THR A 282 -20.47 -15.07 3.02
C THR A 282 -20.16 -15.63 1.63
N SER A 283 -19.96 -16.95 1.50
CA SER A 283 -19.82 -17.60 0.20
C SER A 283 -21.21 -17.78 -0.44
N LYS A 284 -21.89 -16.68 -0.78
CA LYS A 284 -22.92 -16.77 -1.82
C LYS A 284 -22.24 -16.41 -3.14
N LEU A 285 -21.61 -17.43 -3.73
CA LEU A 285 -21.36 -17.52 -5.17
C LEU A 285 -22.59 -18.14 -5.83
#